data_AF-A0A4R3AQ80-F1
#
_entry.id   AF-A0A4R3AQ80-F1
#
_cell.length_a   1.000
_cell.length_b   1.000
_cell.length_c   1.000
_cell.angle_alpha   90.00
_cell.angle_beta   90.00
_cell.angle_gamma   90.00
#
_symmetry.space_group_name_H-M   'P 1'
#
loop_
_entity.id
_entity.type
_entity.pdbx_description
1 polymer ?
#
loop_
_entity_poly.entity_id
_entity_poly.type
_entity_poly.pdbx_seq_one_letter_code
_entity_poly.pdbx_strand_id
1 'polypeptide(L)' 'MIVTSTNTIKGREVLRYFDPISAPAVIGANALSEIGASFVAFASQMTSGFFGGRYCNYENKLQELHKSVVYAITIK' A
#
# COMPACT_ATOMS: atom_id res chain seq x y z
N MET A 1 6.52 15.85 6.95
CA MET A 1 5.13 15.69 7.44
C MET A 1 5.05 14.37 8.21
N ILE A 2 4.36 14.33 9.35
CA ILE A 2 4.18 13.10 10.13
C ILE A 2 2.83 12.49 9.75
N VAL A 3 2.83 11.24 9.29
CA VAL A 3 1.62 10.44 9.06
C VAL A 3 1.68 9.26 10.00
N THR A 4 0.61 9.04 10.76
CA THR A 4 0.53 7.95 11.72
C THR A 4 -0.86 7.35 11.70
N SER A 5 -0.94 6.05 11.97
CA SER A 5 -2.20 5.35 12.23
C SER A 5 -2.69 5.52 13.68
N THR A 6 -1.91 6.20 14.53
CA THR A 6 -2.27 6.50 15.92
C THR A 6 -3.12 7.77 16.01
N ASN A 7 -3.99 7.84 17.00
CA ASN A 7 -4.86 9.00 17.21
C ASN A 7 -4.12 10.24 17.73
N THR A 8 -2.92 10.07 18.31
CA THR A 8 -2.12 11.14 18.89
C THR A 8 -0.63 10.98 18.57
N ILE A 9 0.10 12.09 18.64
CA ILE A 9 1.56 12.14 18.51
C ILE A 9 2.14 12.39 19.90
N LYS A 10 2.84 11.40 20.48
CA LYS A 10 3.44 11.55 21.81
C LYS A 10 4.42 12.73 21.85
N GLY A 11 4.34 13.54 22.90
CA GLY A 11 5.21 14.71 23.08
C GLY A 11 4.84 15.92 22.20
N ARG A 12 3.70 15.90 21.52
CA ARG A 12 3.15 17.05 20.79
C ARG A 12 1.66 17.20 21.06
N GLU A 13 1.20 18.43 21.24
CA GLU A 13 -0.21 18.75 21.33
C GLU A 13 -0.77 19.17 19.98
N VAL A 14 -1.99 18.73 19.66
CA VAL A 14 -2.69 19.12 18.44
C VAL A 14 -3.43 20.42 18.70
N LEU A 15 -2.98 21.51 18.06
CA LEU A 15 -3.58 22.83 18.23
C LEU A 15 -4.92 23.00 17.48
N ARG A 16 -5.08 22.30 16.35
CA ARG A 16 -6.26 22.37 15.50
C ARG A 16 -6.40 21.10 14.68
N TYR A 17 -7.62 20.61 14.57
CA TYR A 17 -8.01 19.56 13.63
C TYR A 17 -8.58 20.20 12.36
N PHE A 18 -8.24 19.62 11.22
CA PHE A 18 -8.86 19.93 9.92
C PHE A 18 -9.94 18.88 9.60
N ASP A 19 -10.74 19.16 8.59
CA ASP A 19 -11.76 18.21 8.13
C ASP A 19 -11.11 16.90 7.66
N PRO A 20 -11.79 15.74 7.81
CA PRO A 20 -11.25 14.46 7.37
C PRO A 20 -10.97 14.45 5.86
N ILE A 21 -9.77 14.02 5.48
CA ILE A 21 -9.36 13.87 4.08
C ILE A 21 -9.31 12.39 3.72
N SER A 22 -9.91 12.02 2.60
CA SER A 22 -9.86 10.67 2.05
C SER A 22 -9.58 10.69 0.54
N ALA A 23 -8.81 9.71 0.06
CA ALA A 23 -8.49 9.55 -1.36
C ALA A 23 -8.52 8.05 -1.71
N PRO A 24 -9.62 7.53 -2.29
CA PRO A 24 -9.66 6.16 -2.77
C PRO A 24 -8.81 6.03 -4.04
N ALA A 25 -8.02 4.94 -4.14
CA ALA A 25 -7.38 4.53 -5.38
C ALA A 25 -8.01 3.24 -5.90
N VAL A 26 -8.24 3.19 -7.21
CA VAL A 26 -8.83 2.04 -7.91
C VAL A 26 -7.76 1.40 -8.78
N ILE A 27 -7.62 0.10 -8.67
CA ILE A 27 -6.70 -0.69 -9.50
C ILE A 27 -7.50 -1.26 -10.67
N GLY A 28 -7.06 -0.99 -11.90
CA GLY A 28 -7.69 -1.52 -13.10
C GLY A 28 -7.54 -3.04 -13.24
N ALA A 29 -8.47 -3.69 -13.94
CA ALA A 29 -8.52 -5.14 -14.12
C ALA A 29 -7.22 -5.73 -14.71
N ASN A 30 -6.53 -4.99 -15.57
CA ASN A 30 -5.25 -5.43 -16.16
C ASN A 30 -4.15 -5.55 -15.10
N ALA A 31 -4.05 -4.57 -14.20
CA ALA A 31 -3.10 -4.60 -13.09
C ALA A 31 -3.49 -5.66 -12.05
N LEU A 32 -4.79 -5.86 -11.80
CA LEU A 32 -5.27 -6.95 -10.94
C LEU A 32 -4.98 -8.33 -11.52
N SER A 33 -5.10 -8.52 -12.83
CA SER A 33 -4.76 -9.78 -13.50
C SER A 33 -3.27 -10.09 -13.40
N GLU A 34 -2.40 -9.08 -13.51
CA GLU A 34 -0.96 -9.24 -13.38
C GLU A 34 -0.53 -9.54 -11.94
N ILE A 35 -1.20 -8.89 -10.98
CA ILE A 35 -1.10 -9.18 -9.55
C ILE A 35 -1.56 -10.62 -9.25
N GLY A 36 -2.71 -11.02 -9.78
CA GLY A 36 -3.27 -12.36 -9.62
C GLY A 36 -2.40 -13.44 -10.24
N ALA A 37 -1.84 -13.19 -11.43
CA ALA A 37 -0.88 -14.09 -12.07
C ALA A 37 0.41 -14.23 -11.24
N SER A 38 0.92 -13.13 -10.68
CA SER A 38 2.06 -13.16 -9.74
C SER A 38 1.72 -13.93 -8.46
N PHE A 39 0.49 -13.83 -7.96
CA PHE A 39 0.03 -14.57 -6.78
C PHE A 39 -0.13 -16.07 -7.05
N VAL A 40 -0.68 -16.45 -8.21
CA VAL A 40 -0.78 -17.86 -8.63
C VAL A 40 0.62 -18.46 -8.84
N ALA A 41 1.54 -17.70 -9.44
CA ALA A 41 2.94 -18.11 -9.56
C ALA A 41 3.61 -18.29 -8.19
N PHE A 42 3.30 -17.43 -7.20
CA PHE A 42 3.76 -17.58 -5.81
C PHE A 42 3.18 -18.79 -5.11
N ALA A 43 1.88 -19.01 -5.21
CA ALA A 43 1.21 -20.17 -4.63
C ALA A 43 1.73 -21.48 -5.25
N SER A 44 2.02 -21.49 -6.56
CA SER A 44 2.63 -22.62 -7.24
C SER A 44 4.06 -22.90 -6.74
N GLN A 45 4.83 -21.87 -6.40
CA GLN A 45 6.16 -22.03 -5.81
C GLN A 45 6.13 -22.39 -4.31
N MET A 46 5.07 -22.02 -3.58
CA MET A 46 4.83 -22.51 -2.22
C MET A 46 4.67 -24.05 -2.19
N THR A 47 4.06 -24.64 -3.23
CA THR A 47 3.99 -26.11 -3.36
C THR A 47 5.31 -26.79 -3.72
N SER A 48 6.32 -26.07 -4.24
CA SER A 48 7.61 -26.64 -4.65
C SER A 48 8.76 -26.43 -3.67
N GLY A 49 8.49 -25.98 -2.44
CA GLY A 49 9.46 -26.00 -1.33
C GLY A 49 10.64 -25.02 -1.44
N PHE A 50 10.63 -24.09 -2.40
CA PHE A 50 11.71 -23.12 -2.61
C PHE A 50 11.40 -21.79 -1.92
N PHE A 51 11.64 -21.72 -0.61
CA PHE A 51 11.56 -20.49 0.17
C PHE A 51 12.76 -19.58 -0.16
N GLY A 52 12.54 -18.51 -0.94
CA GLY A 52 13.59 -17.49 -1.12
C GLY A 52 13.39 -16.44 -2.21
N GLY A 53 12.43 -16.61 -3.12
CA GLY A 53 12.16 -15.60 -4.15
C GLY A 53 11.15 -14.56 -3.67
N ARG A 54 11.59 -13.32 -3.39
CA ARG A 54 10.66 -12.18 -3.30
C ARG A 54 9.85 -12.13 -4.59
N TYR A 55 8.53 -12.28 -4.52
CA TYR A 55 7.65 -11.96 -5.64
C TYR A 55 7.54 -10.44 -5.75
N CYS A 56 8.62 -9.81 -6.20
CA CYS A 56 8.85 -8.36 -6.18
C CYS A 56 7.74 -7.57 -6.87
N ASN A 57 7.10 -8.11 -7.91
CA ASN A 57 6.20 -7.31 -8.75
C ASN A 57 4.88 -6.95 -8.06
N TYR A 58 4.33 -7.85 -7.23
CA TYR A 58 3.08 -7.57 -6.50
C TYR A 58 3.29 -6.54 -5.40
N GLU A 59 4.25 -6.80 -4.51
CA GLU A 59 4.54 -5.92 -3.39
C GLU A 59 4.99 -4.54 -3.87
N ASN A 60 5.80 -4.45 -4.93
CA ASN A 60 6.24 -3.17 -5.48
C ASN A 60 5.05 -2.35 -6.01
N LYS A 61 4.12 -2.97 -6.74
CA LYS A 61 2.93 -2.26 -7.27
C LYS A 61 2.01 -1.77 -6.16
N LEU A 62 1.78 -2.57 -5.12
CA LEU A 62 1.01 -2.13 -3.97
C LEU A 62 1.71 -1.01 -3.19
N GLN A 63 3.03 -1.10 -3.04
CA GLN A 63 3.80 -0.03 -2.39
C GLN A 63 3.77 1.27 -3.19
N GLU A 64 3.83 1.22 -4.52
CA GLU A 64 3.70 2.40 -5.37
C GLU A 64 2.32 3.04 -5.25
N LEU A 65 1.25 2.25 -5.29
CA LEU A 65 -0.11 2.74 -5.10
C LEU A 65 -0.30 3.36 -3.71
N HIS A 66 0.19 2.70 -2.66
CA HIS A 66 0.13 3.23 -1.30
C HIS A 66 0.88 4.58 -1.20
N LYS A 67 2.09 4.67 -1.76
CA LYS A 67 2.85 5.93 -1.80
C LYS A 67 2.10 7.02 -2.55
N SER A 68 1.47 6.69 -3.68
CA SER A 68 0.68 7.63 -4.48
C SER A 68 -0.53 8.17 -3.72
N VAL A 69 -1.28 7.29 -3.03
CA VAL A 69 -2.44 7.70 -2.22
C VAL A 69 -2.03 8.57 -1.05
N VAL A 70 -0.98 8.19 -0.31
CA VAL A 70 -0.47 8.99 0.81
C VAL A 70 -0.04 10.37 0.32
N TYR A 71 0.65 10.45 -0.83
CA TYR A 71 1.05 11.71 -1.44
C TYR A 71 -0.17 12.56 -1.86
N ALA A 72 -1.20 11.95 -2.44
CA ALA A 72 -2.42 12.65 -2.84
C ALA A 72 -3.20 13.23 -1.64
N ILE A 73 -3.23 12.52 -0.51
CA ILE A 73 -3.83 13.01 0.75
C ILE A 73 -3.00 14.15 1.36
N THR A 74 -1.67 14.09 1.18
CA THR A 74 -0.72 15.05 1.74
C THR A 74 -0.80 16.45 1.11
N ILE A 75 -1.13 16.53 -0.18
CA ILE A 75 -1.10 17.80 -0.95
C ILE A 75 -2.45 18.52 -0.95
N LYS A 76 -3.53 17.82 -0.60
CA LYS A 76 -4.86 18.42 -0.45
C LYS A 76 -5.00 19.13 0.89
#